data_AF-A0A8S3F3S8-F1
#
_entry.id   AF-A0A8S3F3S8-F1
#
_cell.length_a   1.000
_cell.length_b   1.000
_cell.length_c   1.000
_cell.angle_alpha   90.00
_cell.angle_beta   90.00
_cell.angle_gamma   90.00
#
_symmetry.space_group_name_H-M   'P 1'
#
loop_
_entity.id
_entity.type
_entity.pdbx_description
1 polymer ?
#
loop_
_entity_poly.entity_id
_entity_poly.type
_entity_poly.pdbx_seq_one_letter_code
_entity_poly.pdbx_strand_id
1 'polypeptide(L)'
;MINEKRRSAWRYVRASMTYAFYLPPLCDPFDGHLLVDGCYTNNLPGSLWRYVRASMSLSGYFPPLCDPNDGHLLLDGGYVNNLPADVMYKLGAHTVLAVDVGAQDEQNFYNFGDQLSGWWLLYKRWNIWSTPVKVPELSEIQTRLAYVSC
;
A
#
# COMPACT_ATOMS: atom_id res chain seq x y z
N MET A 1 -22.04 20.06 -30.81
CA MET A 1 -21.78 19.95 -29.35
C MET A 1 -22.16 18.56 -28.87
N ILE A 2 -21.41 17.55 -29.32
CA ILE A 2 -21.75 16.13 -29.22
C ILE A 2 -20.75 15.45 -28.29
N ASN A 3 -21.24 14.98 -27.14
CA ASN A 3 -20.80 13.76 -26.45
C ASN A 3 -19.32 13.67 -26.03
N GLU A 4 -19.01 14.26 -24.88
CA GLU A 4 -17.87 13.92 -24.01
C GLU A 4 -18.09 12.51 -23.41
N LYS A 5 -18.06 11.50 -24.28
CA LYS A 5 -18.46 10.12 -24.02
C LYS A 5 -17.58 9.48 -22.94
N ARG A 6 -18.18 9.28 -21.76
CA ARG A 6 -17.93 8.21 -20.76
C ARG A 6 -16.47 7.73 -20.69
N ARG A 7 -15.66 8.49 -19.94
CA ARG A 7 -14.42 8.00 -19.34
C ARG A 7 -14.77 6.79 -18.45
N SER A 8 -14.59 5.59 -18.95
CA SER A 8 -14.92 4.39 -18.18
C SER A 8 -13.72 4.11 -17.26
N ALA A 9 -13.78 4.62 -16.03
CA ALA A 9 -12.72 4.51 -15.02
C ALA A 9 -12.15 3.08 -14.91
N TRP A 10 -12.97 2.05 -15.13
CA TRP A 10 -12.54 0.65 -15.13
C TRP A 10 -11.42 0.33 -16.13
N ARG A 11 -11.30 1.06 -17.25
CA ARG A 11 -10.23 0.86 -18.23
C ARG A 11 -8.87 1.27 -17.69
N TYR A 12 -8.82 2.43 -17.03
CA TYR A 12 -7.61 2.93 -16.37
C TYR A 12 -7.25 2.09 -15.14
N VAL A 13 -8.27 1.66 -14.38
CA VAL A 13 -8.10 0.73 -13.25
C VAL A 13 -7.54 -0.62 -13.73
N ARG A 14 -8.11 -1.23 -14.79
CA ARG A 14 -7.56 -2.48 -15.37
C ARG A 14 -6.13 -2.28 -15.89
N ALA A 15 -5.87 -1.18 -16.59
CA ALA A 15 -4.54 -0.87 -17.10
C ALA A 15 -3.50 -0.76 -15.98
N SER A 16 -3.86 -0.17 -14.83
CA SER A 16 -3.01 -0.07 -13.64
C SER A 16 -2.67 -1.42 -12.99
N MET A 17 -3.42 -2.47 -13.33
CA MET A 17 -3.24 -3.83 -12.82
C MET A 17 -2.70 -4.79 -13.89
N THR A 18 -2.27 -4.28 -15.06
CA THR A 18 -1.88 -5.11 -16.19
C THR A 18 -0.42 -5.56 -16.03
N TYR A 19 -0.23 -6.80 -15.60
CA TYR A 19 1.09 -7.44 -15.60
C TYR A 19 1.50 -7.76 -17.04
N ALA A 20 2.51 -7.07 -17.57
CA ALA A 20 2.92 -7.13 -18.98
C ALA A 20 3.20 -8.55 -19.53
N PHE A 21 3.45 -9.53 -18.65
CA PHE A 21 3.66 -10.94 -19.02
C PHE A 21 2.38 -11.81 -19.03
N TYR A 22 1.30 -11.38 -18.38
CA TYR A 22 0.07 -12.17 -18.23
C TYR A 22 -1.14 -11.57 -18.95
N LEU A 23 -1.16 -10.26 -19.16
CA LEU A 23 -2.29 -9.56 -19.74
C LEU A 23 -1.82 -8.61 -20.85
N PRO A 24 -2.48 -8.62 -22.01
CA PRO A 24 -2.13 -7.71 -23.09
C PRO A 24 -2.44 -6.26 -22.67
N PRO A 25 -1.58 -5.30 -23.05
CA PRO A 25 -1.75 -3.89 -22.76
C PRO A 25 -3.06 -3.37 -23.36
N LEU A 26 -3.75 -2.49 -22.64
CA LEU A 26 -4.93 -1.81 -23.17
C LEU A 26 -4.48 -0.66 -24.05
N CYS A 27 -5.23 -0.35 -25.11
CA CYS A 27 -4.94 0.81 -25.96
C CYS A 27 -5.88 1.96 -25.59
N ASP A 28 -5.34 3.17 -25.44
CA ASP A 28 -6.16 4.37 -25.28
C ASP A 28 -6.85 4.69 -26.62
N PRO A 29 -8.18 4.83 -26.64
CA PRO A 29 -8.94 5.03 -27.87
C PRO A 29 -8.78 6.40 -28.54
N PHE A 30 -8.12 7.38 -27.91
CA PHE A 30 -8.01 8.75 -28.44
C PHE A 30 -6.66 9.05 -29.10
N ASP A 31 -5.58 8.54 -28.54
CA ASP A 31 -4.20 8.78 -29.02
C ASP A 31 -3.45 7.48 -29.36
N GLY A 32 -4.04 6.32 -29.10
CA GLY A 32 -3.53 5.02 -29.52
C GLY A 32 -2.35 4.50 -28.70
N HIS A 33 -2.00 5.14 -27.58
CA HIS A 33 -0.91 4.68 -26.73
C HIS A 33 -1.32 3.44 -25.91
N LEU A 34 -0.34 2.60 -25.58
CA LEU A 34 -0.56 1.44 -24.74
C LEU A 34 -0.60 1.85 -23.27
N LEU A 35 -1.76 1.66 -22.65
CA LEU A 35 -2.03 1.76 -21.23
C LEU A 35 -1.47 0.52 -20.52
N VAL A 36 -0.24 0.65 -20.03
CA VAL A 36 0.44 -0.30 -19.14
C VAL A 36 0.74 0.44 -17.84
N ASP A 37 0.51 -0.22 -16.71
CA ASP A 37 0.73 0.32 -15.36
C ASP A 37 -0.05 1.59 -14.99
N GLY A 38 -1.16 1.88 -15.68
CA GLY A 38 -2.05 2.97 -15.27
C GLY A 38 -1.40 4.35 -15.42
N CYS A 39 -0.49 4.50 -16.39
CA CYS A 39 0.18 5.75 -16.72
C CYS A 39 -0.81 6.75 -17.35
N TYR A 40 -1.78 7.23 -16.55
CA TYR A 40 -2.29 8.58 -16.71
C TYR A 40 -1.40 9.45 -15.83
N THR A 41 -0.51 10.20 -16.49
CA THR A 41 0.45 11.09 -15.89
C THR A 41 -0.28 12.19 -15.12
N ASN A 42 -0.38 12.03 -13.80
CA ASN A 42 -0.23 13.21 -12.96
C ASN A 42 1.20 13.71 -13.20
N ASN A 43 1.36 15.00 -13.47
CA ASN A 43 2.53 15.62 -14.09
C ASN A 43 3.77 15.67 -13.17
N LEU A 44 4.09 14.57 -12.50
CA LEU A 44 5.22 14.43 -11.58
C LEU A 44 6.44 13.90 -12.37
N PRO A 45 7.61 14.53 -12.25
CA PRO A 45 8.82 14.07 -12.93
C PRO A 45 9.28 12.71 -12.39
N GLY A 46 9.50 11.74 -13.28
CA GLY A 46 10.15 10.47 -12.97
C GLY A 46 9.44 9.24 -13.53
N SER A 47 9.94 8.06 -13.17
CA SER A 47 9.44 6.79 -13.70
C SER A 47 8.33 6.21 -12.82
N LEU A 48 7.15 5.98 -13.39
CA LEU A 48 5.96 5.55 -12.64
C LEU A 48 6.18 4.26 -11.83
N TRP A 49 6.77 3.22 -12.45
CA TRP A 49 7.02 1.93 -11.79
C TRP A 49 7.82 2.08 -10.50
N ARG A 50 8.71 3.07 -10.45
CA ARG A 50 9.61 3.30 -9.33
C ARG A 50 8.85 3.83 -8.12
N TYR A 51 7.96 4.81 -8.33
CA TYR A 51 7.13 5.35 -7.25
C TYR A 51 6.00 4.39 -6.86
N VAL A 52 5.46 3.61 -7.80
CA VAL A 52 4.52 2.53 -7.48
C VAL A 52 5.19 1.46 -6.62
N ARG A 53 6.41 1.01 -6.97
CA ARG A 53 7.18 0.07 -6.16
C ARG A 53 7.54 0.66 -4.80
N ALA A 54 7.90 1.94 -4.73
CA ALA A 54 8.14 2.63 -3.46
C ALA A 54 6.90 2.63 -2.57
N SER A 55 5.72 2.92 -3.15
CA SER A 55 4.43 2.94 -2.45
C SER A 55 4.01 1.59 -1.84
N MET A 56 4.58 0.48 -2.30
CA MET A 56 4.34 -0.88 -1.78
C MET A 56 5.55 -1.43 -1.00
N SER A 57 6.54 -0.59 -0.68
CA SER A 57 7.77 -1.01 -0.01
C SER A 57 7.62 -0.97 1.51
N LEU A 58 7.10 -2.07 2.07
CA LEU A 58 6.99 -2.25 3.52
C LEU A 58 8.38 -2.41 4.15
N SER A 59 8.60 -1.68 5.26
CA SER A 59 9.85 -1.73 6.03
C SER A 59 10.14 -3.16 6.50
N GLY A 60 11.37 -3.63 6.30
CA GLY A 60 11.80 -4.99 6.67
C GLY A 60 11.43 -6.09 5.67
N TYR A 61 10.51 -5.84 4.74
CA TYR A 61 10.22 -6.76 3.63
C TYR A 61 10.94 -6.37 2.33
N PHE A 62 10.94 -5.08 1.98
CA PHE A 62 11.70 -4.55 0.85
C PHE A 62 12.67 -3.44 1.28
N PRO A 63 13.85 -3.32 0.64
CA PRO A 63 14.74 -2.20 0.89
C PRO A 63 14.11 -0.90 0.35
N PRO A 64 14.27 0.23 1.05
CA PRO A 64 13.77 1.53 0.61
C PRO A 64 14.36 1.94 -0.73
N LEU A 65 13.62 2.73 -1.51
CA LEU A 65 14.09 3.27 -2.79
C LEU A 65 14.69 4.66 -2.62
N CYS A 66 15.94 4.87 -3.03
CA CYS A 66 16.55 6.20 -3.03
C CYS A 66 16.10 7.03 -4.22
N ASP A 67 15.36 8.12 -4.01
CA ASP A 67 14.93 9.07 -5.03
C ASP A 67 16.14 9.70 -5.76
N PRO A 68 16.20 9.65 -7.11
CA PRO A 68 17.30 10.24 -7.87
C PRO A 68 17.30 11.77 -7.85
N ASN A 69 16.17 12.41 -7.53
CA ASN A 69 16.03 13.87 -7.60
C ASN A 69 16.53 14.54 -6.33
N ASP A 70 16.23 13.97 -5.16
CA ASP A 70 16.53 14.58 -3.85
C ASP A 70 17.29 13.65 -2.88
N GLY A 71 17.49 12.37 -3.25
CA GLY A 71 18.21 11.40 -2.42
C GLY A 71 17.40 10.85 -1.25
N HIS A 72 16.11 11.17 -1.14
CA HIS A 72 15.26 10.66 -0.06
C HIS A 72 15.00 9.16 -0.20
N LEU A 73 14.84 8.49 0.94
CA LEU A 73 14.51 7.07 1.01
C LEU A 73 13.00 6.90 1.05
N LEU A 74 12.44 6.35 -0.01
CA LEU A 74 11.02 6.14 -0.18
C LEU A 74 10.61 4.77 0.36
N LEU A 75 9.52 4.76 1.14
CA LEU A 75 8.84 3.60 1.71
C LEU A 75 7.34 3.69 1.41
N ASP A 76 6.61 2.67 1.85
CA ASP A 76 5.15 2.58 1.73
C ASP A 76 4.44 3.84 2.27
N GLY A 77 3.44 4.32 1.52
CA GLY A 77 2.68 5.52 1.89
C GLY A 77 1.72 5.31 3.07
N GLY A 78 1.40 4.05 3.39
CA GLY A 78 0.52 3.68 4.49
C GLY A 78 1.00 4.15 5.86
N TYR A 79 2.31 4.37 6.04
CA TYR A 79 2.87 4.88 7.29
C TYR A 79 2.59 6.37 7.56
N VAL A 80 2.14 7.11 6.55
CA VAL A 80 1.93 8.57 6.66
C VAL A 80 0.51 8.95 6.28
N ASN A 81 0.00 8.41 5.18
CA ASN A 81 -1.34 8.71 4.70
C ASN A 81 -1.87 7.53 3.90
N ASN A 82 -2.46 6.56 4.62
CA ASN A 82 -3.01 5.33 4.04
C ASN A 82 -4.22 5.60 3.13
N LEU A 83 -4.93 6.72 3.34
CA LEU A 83 -6.11 7.09 2.56
C LEU A 83 -6.00 8.56 2.08
N PRO A 84 -5.28 8.82 0.99
CA PRO A 84 -4.90 10.18 0.55
C PRO A 84 -6.04 10.96 -0.13
N ALA A 85 -7.24 10.93 0.48
CA ALA A 85 -8.41 11.66 0.01
C ALA A 85 -8.19 13.18 0.04
N ASP A 86 -7.42 13.68 1.01
CA ASP A 86 -7.06 15.09 1.13
C ASP A 86 -6.16 15.56 -0.03
N VAL A 87 -5.19 14.73 -0.42
CA VAL A 87 -4.31 14.99 -1.57
C VAL A 87 -5.13 15.00 -2.86
N MET A 88 -6.02 14.03 -3.04
CA MET A 88 -6.92 13.98 -4.20
C MET A 88 -7.80 15.23 -4.31
N TYR A 89 -8.34 15.71 -3.18
CA TYR A 89 -9.14 16.92 -3.14
C TYR A 89 -8.32 18.16 -3.51
N LYS A 90 -7.11 18.32 -2.95
CA LYS A 90 -6.18 19.42 -3.28
C LYS A 90 -5.76 19.42 -4.75
N LEU A 91 -5.71 18.26 -5.39
CA LEU A 91 -5.42 18.09 -6.82
C LEU A 91 -6.62 18.41 -7.73
N GLY A 92 -7.77 18.79 -7.17
CA GLY A 92 -8.96 19.22 -7.93
C GLY A 92 -10.03 18.16 -8.10
N ALA A 93 -9.99 17.04 -7.35
CA ALA A 93 -11.08 16.08 -7.36
C ALA A 93 -12.33 16.67 -6.69
N HIS A 94 -13.42 16.82 -7.45
CA HIS A 94 -14.70 17.32 -6.93
C HIS A 94 -15.42 16.30 -6.03
N THR A 95 -15.30 15.01 -6.36
CA THR A 95 -15.91 13.91 -5.60
C THR A 95 -14.87 12.80 -5.43
N VAL A 96 -14.60 12.40 -4.19
CA VAL A 96 -13.65 11.34 -3.85
C VAL A 96 -14.44 10.14 -3.32
N LEU A 97 -14.23 8.98 -3.94
CA LEU A 97 -14.75 7.70 -3.45
C LEU A 97 -13.60 6.97 -2.76
N ALA A 98 -13.61 6.96 -1.44
CA ALA A 98 -12.60 6.33 -0.62
C ALA A 98 -13.00 4.87 -0.29
N VAL A 99 -12.07 3.93 -0.43
CA VAL A 99 -12.28 2.51 -0.12
C VAL A 99 -11.26 2.10 0.92
N ASP A 100 -11.74 1.89 2.15
CA ASP A 100 -10.93 1.34 3.24
C ASP A 100 -11.11 -0.17 3.29
N VAL A 101 -9.98 -0.90 3.24
CA VAL A 101 -9.92 -2.37 3.28
C VAL A 101 -9.28 -2.87 4.58
N GLY A 102 -9.16 -2.02 5.60
CA GLY A 102 -8.62 -2.38 6.91
C GLY A 102 -9.36 -3.56 7.55
N ALA A 103 -8.59 -4.45 8.17
CA ALA A 103 -9.14 -5.56 8.96
C ALA A 103 -9.53 -5.05 10.37
N GLN A 104 -10.54 -5.67 10.98
CA GLN A 104 -10.80 -5.45 12.41
C GLN A 104 -9.65 -6.06 13.22
N ASP A 105 -8.89 -5.20 13.91
CA ASP A 105 -7.78 -5.65 14.75
C ASP A 105 -8.27 -6.52 15.92
N GLU A 106 -7.82 -7.77 15.98
CA GLU A 106 -7.94 -8.56 17.20
C GLU A 106 -7.02 -7.96 18.27
N GLN A 107 -7.60 -7.43 19.36
CA GLN A 107 -6.84 -6.81 20.46
C GLN A 107 -6.45 -7.79 21.57
N ASN A 108 -6.69 -9.09 21.40
CA ASN A 108 -6.43 -10.11 22.42
C ASN A 108 -4.96 -10.54 22.44
N PHE A 109 -4.06 -9.62 22.83
CA PHE A 109 -2.67 -9.94 23.09
C PHE A 109 -2.45 -10.42 24.52
N TYR A 110 -1.44 -11.26 24.69
CA TYR A 110 -1.01 -11.68 26.02
C TYR A 110 -0.30 -10.51 26.72
N ASN A 111 -0.77 -10.12 27.91
CA ASN A 111 -0.08 -9.12 28.71
C ASN A 111 1.12 -9.76 29.43
N PHE A 112 2.32 -9.47 28.94
CA PHE A 112 3.59 -10.00 29.46
C PHE A 112 4.32 -9.04 30.42
N GLY A 113 3.74 -7.88 30.76
CA GLY A 113 4.38 -6.87 31.61
C GLY A 113 5.59 -6.19 30.94
N ASP A 114 6.54 -5.71 31.74
CA ASP A 114 7.65 -4.87 31.26
C ASP A 114 8.81 -5.64 30.60
N GLN A 115 8.85 -6.97 30.75
CA GLN A 115 9.97 -7.80 30.28
C GLN A 115 9.48 -9.14 29.73
N LEU A 116 9.98 -9.52 28.55
CA LEU A 116 9.68 -10.79 27.91
C LEU A 116 10.95 -11.65 27.78
N SER A 117 10.95 -12.81 28.43
CA SER A 117 12.05 -13.78 28.36
C SER A 117 11.90 -14.70 27.14
N GLY A 118 12.93 -14.75 26.28
CA GLY A 118 12.94 -15.64 25.11
C GLY A 118 12.94 -17.12 25.48
N TRP A 119 13.65 -17.50 26.54
CA TRP A 119 13.64 -18.88 27.07
C TRP A 119 12.26 -19.27 27.62
N TRP A 120 11.56 -18.33 28.24
CA TRP A 120 10.18 -18.54 28.68
C TRP A 120 9.23 -18.71 27.49
N LEU A 121 9.37 -17.91 26.43
CA LEU A 121 8.58 -18.05 25.20
C LEU A 121 8.80 -19.41 24.54
N LEU A 122 10.06 -19.88 24.49
CA LEU A 122 10.44 -21.18 23.95
C LEU A 122 9.81 -22.32 24.77
N TYR A 123 9.90 -22.25 26.10
CA TYR A 123 9.28 -23.23 27.00
C TYR A 123 7.76 -23.27 26.83
N LYS A 124 7.12 -22.10 26.75
CA LYS A 124 5.67 -21.97 26.51
C LYS A 124 5.25 -22.53 25.14
N ARG A 125 6.10 -22.40 24.13
CA ARG A 125 5.87 -22.98 22.79
C ARG A 125 5.98 -24.50 22.78
N TRP A 126 6.81 -25.09 23.64
CA TRP A 126 7.01 -26.54 23.71
C TRP A 126 5.98 -27.25 24.62
N ASN A 127 5.46 -26.56 25.63
CA ASN A 127 4.49 -27.14 26.56
C ASN A 127 3.06 -27.16 25.98
N ILE A 128 2.58 -28.36 25.62
CA ILE A 128 1.25 -28.62 25.05
C ILE A 128 0.09 -28.28 26.02
N TRP A 129 0.35 -28.19 27.33
CA TRP A 129 -0.67 -27.87 28.34
C TRP A 129 -0.74 -26.38 28.71
N SER A 130 0.09 -25.52 28.10
CA SER A 130 0.05 -24.09 28.36
C SER A 130 -0.93 -23.37 27.44
N THR A 131 -1.54 -22.30 27.94
CA THR A 131 -2.30 -21.36 27.11
C THR A 131 -1.38 -20.75 26.04
N PRO A 132 -1.84 -20.62 24.78
CA PRO A 132 -1.06 -20.00 23.72
C PRO A 132 -0.79 -18.54 24.07
N VAL A 133 0.48 -18.15 24.03
CA VAL A 133 0.92 -16.77 24.25
C VAL A 133 0.92 -16.07 22.89
N LYS A 134 -0.02 -15.14 22.67
CA LYS A 134 -0.08 -14.34 21.45
C LYS A 134 0.72 -13.06 21.67
N VAL A 135 1.95 -13.03 21.15
CA VAL A 135 2.84 -11.87 21.12
C VAL A 135 2.82 -11.29 19.70
N PRO A 136 2.70 -9.97 19.54
CA PRO A 136 2.68 -9.35 18.22
C PRO A 136 4.00 -9.56 17.48
N GLU A 137 3.91 -9.91 16.20
CA GLU A 137 5.06 -9.99 15.31
C GLU A 137 5.46 -8.60 14.78
N LEU A 138 6.69 -8.46 14.28
CA LEU A 138 7.17 -7.19 13.73
C LEU A 138 6.27 -6.67 12.59
N SER A 139 5.79 -7.57 11.72
CA SER A 139 4.85 -7.26 10.64
C SER A 139 3.52 -6.74 11.16
N GLU A 140 3.00 -7.33 12.25
CA GLU A 140 1.75 -6.90 12.88
C GLU A 140 1.91 -5.51 13.53
N ILE A 141 3.05 -5.27 14.19
CA ILE A 141 3.39 -3.95 14.77
C ILE A 141 3.45 -2.90 13.67
N GLN A 142 4.16 -3.17 12.57
CA GLN A 142 4.29 -2.24 11.46
C GLN A 142 2.93 -1.93 10.81
N THR A 143 2.11 -2.95 10.62
CA THR A 143 0.76 -2.80 10.06
C THR A 143 -0.08 -1.90 10.97
N ARG A 144 -0.10 -2.16 12.27
CA ARG A 144 -0.85 -1.32 13.24
C ARG A 144 -0.35 0.12 13.29
N LEU A 145 0.96 0.33 13.25
CA LEU A 145 1.54 1.68 13.22
C LEU A 145 1.08 2.46 11.98
N ALA A 146 0.99 1.82 10.82
CA ALA A 146 0.46 2.44 9.60
C ALA A 146 -1.01 2.88 9.74
N TYR A 147 -1.84 2.11 10.46
CA TYR A 147 -3.24 2.47 10.68
C TYR A 147 -3.45 3.53 11.79
N VAL A 148 -2.53 3.68 12.74
CA VAL A 148 -2.61 4.71 13.80
C VAL A 148 -2.30 6.12 13.27
N SER A 149 -1.57 6.24 12.16
CA SER A 149 -1.17 7.50 11.55
C SER A 149 -2.24 8.22 10.70
N CYS A 150 -3.45 7.67 10.60
CA CYS A 150 -4.54 8.24 9.78
C CYS A 150 -5.34 9.35 10.48
#